data_AF-A0A517LKA1-F1
#
_entry.id   AF-A0A517LKA1-F1
#
_cell.length_a   1.000
_cell.length_b   1.000
_cell.length_c   1.000
_cell.angle_alpha   90.00
_cell.angle_beta   90.00
_cell.angle_gamma   90.00
#
_symmetry.space_group_name_H-M   'P 1'
#
loop_
_entity.id
_entity.type
_entity.pdbx_description
1 polymer ?
#
loop_
_entity_poly.entity_id
_entity_poly.type
_entity_poly.pdbx_seq_one_letter_code
_entity_poly.pdbx_strand_id
1 'polypeptide(L)'
;MEEILRTPRLQLTLLETLDDESRDLKWAYRLDRDETAMSWSLEGIAGSIEDTKEQRSGLPSDEAGVESHHGVYFVHKILAPEAGDSIDSEVRTEQKTALVGRVSFRTSKTFPDMPAKFTVPTDVTTGVLSLEVGYRFLGSEWGSGFATEALAAVLAGLKSSKTYLSPFKKL
;
A
#
# COMPACT_ATOMS: atom_id res chain seq x y z
N MET A 1 12.23 -2.45 -4.08
CA MET A 1 10.88 -3.07 -4.23
C MET A 1 10.32 -2.67 -5.60
N GLU A 2 9.35 -3.37 -6.18
CA GLU A 2 8.73 -2.88 -7.42
C GLU A 2 7.88 -1.64 -7.12
N GLU A 3 8.17 -0.52 -7.77
CA GLU A 3 7.45 0.75 -7.61
C GLU A 3 5.98 0.64 -8.03
N ILE A 4 5.71 -0.17 -9.06
CA ILE A 4 4.37 -0.36 -9.61
C ILE A 4 4.06 -1.84 -9.71
N LEU A 5 2.99 -2.28 -9.05
CA LEU A 5 2.41 -3.61 -9.24
C LEU A 5 1.13 -3.49 -10.07
N ARG A 6 0.96 -4.37 -11.05
CA ARG A 6 -0.23 -4.40 -11.89
C ARG A 6 -1.00 -5.70 -11.71
N THR A 7 -2.31 -5.55 -11.78
CA THR A 7 -3.29 -6.63 -11.76
C THR A 7 -4.29 -6.38 -12.89
N PRO A 8 -5.19 -7.33 -13.21
CA PRO A 8 -6.17 -7.12 -14.27
C PRO A 8 -7.03 -5.85 -14.09
N ARG A 9 -7.34 -5.45 -12.84
CA ARG A 9 -8.22 -4.30 -12.57
C ARG A 9 -7.53 -3.14 -11.86
N LEU A 10 -6.38 -3.36 -11.25
CA LEU A 10 -5.72 -2.39 -10.36
C LEU A 10 -4.27 -2.10 -10.76
N GLN A 11 -3.87 -0.86 -10.55
CA GLN A 11 -2.49 -0.41 -10.49
C GLN A 11 -2.16 0.01 -9.06
N LEU A 12 -1.15 -0.61 -8.47
CA LEU A 12 -0.65 -0.27 -7.15
C LEU A 12 0.64 0.51 -7.32
N THR A 13 0.73 1.68 -6.68
CA THR A 13 1.90 2.56 -6.74
C THR A 13 2.48 2.71 -5.34
N LEU A 14 3.76 2.41 -5.19
CA LEU A 14 4.49 2.56 -3.94
C LEU A 14 4.51 4.05 -3.53
N LEU A 15 4.25 4.33 -2.26
CA LEU A 15 4.42 5.64 -1.65
C LEU A 15 5.91 5.94 -1.58
N GLU A 16 6.38 6.99 -2.24
CA GLU A 16 7.80 7.37 -2.29
C GLU A 16 8.07 8.64 -1.49
N THR A 17 7.15 9.59 -1.50
CA THR A 17 7.36 10.90 -0.87
C THR A 17 6.09 11.44 -0.19
N LEU A 18 6.29 12.32 0.79
CA LEU A 18 5.25 13.15 1.42
C LEU A 18 5.58 14.65 1.30
N ASP A 19 6.38 15.01 0.29
CA ASP A 19 6.70 16.39 -0.02
C ASP A 19 5.44 17.18 -0.36
N ASP A 20 5.50 18.49 -0.13
CA ASP A 20 4.44 19.41 -0.52
C ASP A 20 4.14 19.28 -2.01
N GLU A 21 2.85 19.38 -2.37
CA GLU A 21 2.34 19.23 -3.73
C GLU A 21 2.49 17.84 -4.39
N SER A 22 3.15 16.87 -3.73
CA SER A 22 3.33 15.52 -4.27
C SER A 22 2.00 14.81 -4.53
N ARG A 23 1.98 13.95 -5.55
CA ARG A 23 0.80 13.13 -5.87
C ARG A 23 0.45 12.19 -4.71
N ASP A 24 1.49 11.62 -4.10
CA ASP A 24 1.39 10.70 -2.97
C ASP A 24 0.73 11.33 -1.76
N LEU A 25 1.10 12.57 -1.41
CA LEU A 25 0.46 13.33 -0.34
C LEU A 25 -1.00 13.67 -0.67
N LYS A 26 -1.30 14.01 -1.94
CA LYS A 26 -2.67 14.26 -2.39
C LYS A 26 -3.54 12.98 -2.30
N TRP A 27 -3.00 11.83 -2.66
CA TRP A 27 -3.68 10.54 -2.51
C TRP A 27 -3.85 10.14 -1.05
N ALA A 28 -2.82 10.35 -0.22
CA ALA A 28 -2.85 10.16 1.21
C ALA A 28 -4.01 10.95 1.84
N TYR A 29 -4.01 12.27 1.63
CA TYR A 29 -4.97 13.19 2.21
C TYR A 29 -6.39 12.89 1.75
N ARG A 30 -6.58 12.55 0.47
CA ARG A 30 -7.90 12.14 -0.04
C ARG A 30 -8.43 10.91 0.69
N LEU A 31 -7.58 9.92 0.95
CA LEU A 31 -8.00 8.70 1.66
C LEU A 31 -8.25 8.97 3.15
N ASP A 32 -7.42 9.81 3.77
CA ASP A 32 -7.50 10.11 5.19
C ASP A 32 -8.63 11.08 5.55
N ARG A 33 -9.30 11.65 4.54
CA ARG A 33 -10.54 12.43 4.67
C ARG A 33 -11.83 11.66 4.45
N ASP A 34 -11.76 10.42 3.96
CA ASP A 34 -12.96 9.61 3.74
C ASP A 34 -13.41 8.98 5.06
N GLU A 35 -14.58 9.41 5.56
CA GLU A 35 -15.11 8.96 6.85
C GLU A 35 -15.23 7.44 6.94
N THR A 36 -15.64 6.81 5.83
CA THR A 36 -15.84 5.36 5.78
C THR A 36 -14.50 4.62 5.82
N ALA A 37 -13.52 5.07 5.04
CA ALA A 37 -12.16 4.54 5.04
C ALA A 37 -11.45 4.71 6.40
N MET A 38 -11.77 5.79 7.12
CA MET A 38 -11.15 6.12 8.41
C MET A 38 -11.90 5.60 9.64
N SER A 39 -13.09 5.01 9.47
CA SER A 39 -13.94 4.53 10.58
C SER A 39 -13.29 3.52 11.53
N TRP A 40 -12.20 2.87 11.10
CA TRP A 40 -11.43 1.89 11.90
C TRP A 40 -10.02 2.40 12.27
N SER A 41 -9.70 3.66 11.99
CA SER A 41 -8.39 4.25 12.26
C SER A 41 -8.29 4.71 13.71
N LEU A 42 -7.16 4.42 14.37
CA LEU A 42 -6.88 4.91 15.73
C LEU A 42 -6.67 6.44 15.76
N GLU A 43 -6.17 7.01 14.67
CA GLU A 43 -5.84 8.44 14.54
C GLU A 43 -7.04 9.29 14.07
N GLY A 44 -8.16 8.66 13.68
CA GLY A 44 -9.32 9.37 13.15
C GLY A 44 -9.09 10.01 11.77
N ILE A 45 -10.03 10.83 11.32
CA ILE A 45 -10.01 11.52 10.01
C ILE A 45 -9.03 12.69 10.07
N ALA A 46 -8.23 12.90 9.01
CA ALA A 46 -7.33 14.04 8.91
C ALA A 46 -8.11 15.35 8.67
N GLY A 47 -7.82 16.39 9.47
CA GLY A 47 -8.38 17.73 9.29
C GLY A 47 -7.59 18.59 8.30
N SER A 48 -6.28 18.32 8.18
CA SER A 48 -5.33 19.05 7.35
C SER A 48 -4.38 18.13 6.58
N ILE A 49 -3.59 18.72 5.66
CA ILE A 49 -2.53 18.00 4.95
C ILE A 49 -1.38 17.69 5.92
N GLU A 50 -1.11 18.57 6.86
CA GLU A 50 -0.11 18.42 7.91
C GLU A 50 -0.42 17.23 8.80
N ASP A 51 -1.69 17.07 9.21
CA ASP A 51 -2.16 15.90 9.98
C ASP A 51 -1.85 14.61 9.20
N THR A 52 -2.06 14.63 7.88
CA THR A 52 -1.79 13.47 7.01
C THR A 52 -0.31 13.10 6.96
N LYS A 53 0.59 14.10 6.99
CA LYS A 53 2.03 13.84 7.03
C LYS A 53 2.44 13.21 8.36
N GLU A 54 1.90 13.72 9.47
CA GLU A 54 2.16 13.18 10.80
C GLU A 54 1.68 11.73 10.92
N GLN A 55 0.46 11.44 10.46
CA GLN A 55 -0.12 10.09 10.41
C GLN A 55 0.65 9.10 9.50
N ARG A 56 1.61 9.58 8.69
CA ARG A 56 2.32 8.79 7.67
C ARG A 56 3.83 8.83 7.80
N SER A 57 4.35 9.03 9.01
CA SER A 57 5.78 8.90 9.31
C SER A 57 6.26 7.45 9.11
N GLY A 58 6.64 7.08 7.89
CA GLY A 58 7.06 5.73 7.54
C GLY A 58 7.10 5.50 6.03
N LEU A 59 7.85 6.34 5.32
CA LEU A 59 8.18 6.10 3.92
C LEU A 59 9.01 4.81 3.80
N PRO A 60 8.82 4.01 2.72
CA PRO A 60 9.58 2.78 2.54
C PRO A 60 11.07 3.08 2.66
N SER A 61 11.73 2.47 3.66
CA SER A 61 13.16 2.62 3.84
C SER A 61 13.87 1.37 3.32
N ASP A 62 14.80 1.58 2.40
CA ASP A 62 15.68 0.52 1.88
C ASP A 62 16.88 0.23 2.82
N GLU A 63 17.16 1.11 3.79
CA GLU A 63 18.39 1.06 4.60
C GLU A 63 18.32 0.11 5.81
N ALA A 64 17.21 -0.57 5.97
CA ALA A 64 16.80 -0.95 7.29
C ALA A 64 16.63 -2.47 7.33
N GLY A 65 17.34 -3.11 8.27
CA GLY A 65 17.34 -4.56 8.45
C GLY A 65 15.95 -5.17 8.71
N VAL A 66 15.95 -6.39 9.25
CA VAL A 66 14.74 -7.21 9.44
C VAL A 66 13.59 -6.48 10.16
N GLU A 67 13.89 -5.58 11.09
CA GLU A 67 12.91 -4.87 11.93
C GLU A 67 12.19 -3.70 11.24
N SER A 68 12.52 -3.43 9.97
CA SER A 68 12.22 -2.15 9.34
C SER A 68 11.75 -2.26 7.89
N HIS A 69 11.50 -3.46 7.39
CA HIS A 69 10.76 -3.61 6.14
C HIS A 69 9.35 -3.10 6.34
N HIS A 70 9.03 -1.99 5.68
CA HIS A 70 7.70 -1.44 5.64
C HIS A 70 7.47 -0.73 4.30
N GLY A 71 6.22 -0.64 3.90
CA GLY A 71 5.86 0.07 2.69
C GLY A 71 4.35 0.25 2.58
N VAL A 72 3.97 1.22 1.77
CA VAL A 72 2.58 1.55 1.49
C VAL A 72 2.40 1.62 -0.01
N TYR A 73 1.42 0.89 -0.53
CA TYR A 73 0.97 0.98 -1.91
C TYR A 73 -0.38 1.68 -1.96
N PHE A 74 -0.48 2.76 -2.73
CA PHE A 74 -1.77 3.29 -3.14
C PHE A 74 -2.36 2.46 -4.25
N VAL A 75 -3.63 2.09 -4.09
CA VAL A 75 -4.36 1.24 -5.01
C VAL A 75 -5.23 2.12 -5.88
N HIS A 76 -5.06 2.00 -7.19
CA HIS A 76 -5.87 2.68 -8.17
C HIS A 76 -6.61 1.67 -9.04
N LYS A 77 -7.91 1.88 -9.28
CA LYS A 77 -8.63 1.12 -10.30
C LYS A 77 -8.29 1.64 -11.68
N ILE A 78 -8.07 0.72 -12.61
CA ILE A 78 -7.88 0.99 -14.03
C ILE A 78 -9.23 1.35 -14.63
N LEU A 79 -9.31 2.51 -15.27
CA LEU A 79 -10.52 2.94 -15.97
C LEU A 79 -10.45 2.48 -17.43
N ALA A 80 -11.57 1.97 -17.96
CA ALA A 80 -11.67 1.67 -19.38
C ALA A 80 -11.58 2.97 -20.20
N PRO A 81 -10.98 2.95 -21.39
CA PRO A 81 -11.04 4.08 -22.31
C PRO A 81 -12.51 4.38 -22.63
N GLU A 82 -12.90 5.65 -22.51
CA GLU A 82 -14.26 6.07 -22.84
C GLU A 82 -14.50 5.86 -24.34
N ALA A 83 -15.67 5.34 -24.70
CA ALA A 83 -16.06 5.08 -26.09
C ALA A 83 -16.24 6.42 -26.82
N GLY A 84 -15.12 7.00 -27.27
CA GLY A 84 -15.04 8.33 -27.87
C GLY A 84 -13.60 8.77 -28.14
N ASP A 85 -12.61 8.21 -27.44
CA ASP A 85 -11.19 8.44 -27.72
C ASP A 85 -10.72 7.54 -28.87
N SER A 86 -11.16 7.85 -30.08
CA SER A 86 -10.50 7.39 -31.31
C SER A 86 -10.13 8.60 -32.14
N ILE A 87 -8.84 8.89 -32.23
CA ILE A 87 -8.02 9.10 -33.44
C ILE A 87 -6.69 9.75 -33.00
N ASP A 88 -5.60 9.11 -33.39
CA ASP A 88 -4.21 9.59 -33.40
C ASP A 88 -3.61 10.17 -32.11
N SER A 89 -2.80 9.35 -31.42
CA SER A 89 -1.53 9.79 -30.84
C SER A 89 -0.69 8.59 -30.40
N GLU A 90 0.46 8.38 -31.05
CA GLU A 90 1.59 7.54 -30.58
C GLU A 90 2.29 8.14 -29.32
N VAL A 91 1.51 8.71 -28.41
CA VAL A 91 1.96 9.13 -27.09
C VAL A 91 1.40 8.09 -26.14
N ARG A 92 2.27 7.35 -25.45
CA ARG A 92 1.90 6.39 -24.40
C ARG A 92 0.79 6.99 -23.53
N THR A 93 -0.46 6.64 -23.81
CA THR A 93 -1.61 7.22 -23.13
C THR A 93 -1.49 6.72 -21.69
N GLU A 94 -1.18 7.61 -20.76
CA GLU A 94 -1.13 7.26 -19.35
C GLU A 94 -2.49 6.64 -19.00
N GLN A 95 -2.46 5.36 -18.63
CA GLN A 95 -3.67 4.61 -18.37
C GLN A 95 -4.46 5.36 -17.29
N LYS A 96 -5.67 5.81 -17.64
CA LYS A 96 -6.52 6.60 -16.74
C LYS A 96 -6.84 5.72 -15.53
N THR A 97 -6.49 6.19 -14.33
CA THR A 97 -6.70 5.43 -13.10
C THR A 97 -7.39 6.31 -12.06
N ALA A 98 -8.09 5.68 -11.11
CA ALA A 98 -8.74 6.38 -10.00
C ALA A 98 -8.35 5.74 -8.67
N LEU A 99 -7.94 6.55 -7.69
CA LEU A 99 -7.60 6.08 -6.35
C LEU A 99 -8.81 5.39 -5.71
N VAL A 100 -8.61 4.19 -5.18
CA VAL A 100 -9.63 3.40 -4.48
C VAL A 100 -9.21 3.01 -3.06
N GLY A 101 -7.92 3.03 -2.73
CA GLY A 101 -7.46 2.66 -1.40
C GLY A 101 -5.95 2.61 -1.25
N ARG A 102 -5.49 1.92 -0.21
CA ARG A 102 -4.09 1.59 0.05
C ARG A 102 -3.95 0.23 0.70
N VAL A 103 -2.79 -0.38 0.53
CA VAL A 103 -2.30 -1.53 1.28
C VAL A 103 -0.97 -1.14 1.92
N SER A 104 -0.75 -1.51 3.17
CA SER A 104 0.50 -1.29 3.87
C SER A 104 0.99 -2.58 4.48
N PHE A 105 2.30 -2.74 4.59
CA PHE A 105 2.91 -3.85 5.31
C PHE A 105 4.06 -3.33 6.17
N ARG A 106 4.37 -4.04 7.24
CA ARG A 106 5.54 -3.80 8.11
C ARG A 106 5.96 -5.07 8.84
N THR A 107 7.22 -5.19 9.25
CA THR A 107 7.71 -6.32 10.06
C THR A 107 7.55 -6.11 11.56
N SER A 108 7.59 -4.86 12.02
CA SER A 108 7.33 -4.53 13.43
C SER A 108 5.83 -4.52 13.75
N LYS A 109 5.46 -5.03 14.93
CA LYS A 109 4.07 -5.05 15.39
C LYS A 109 3.63 -3.66 15.81
N THR A 110 2.51 -3.19 15.27
CA THR A 110 1.86 -1.97 15.75
C THR A 110 1.07 -2.23 17.02
N PHE A 111 0.64 -3.48 17.25
CA PHE A 111 -0.12 -3.88 18.43
C PHE A 111 0.81 -4.49 19.49
N PRO A 112 1.23 -3.70 20.51
CA PRO A 112 1.89 -4.27 21.68
C PRO A 112 0.96 -5.31 22.33
N ASP A 113 1.54 -6.33 22.94
CA ASP A 113 0.83 -7.30 23.79
C ASP A 113 -0.06 -8.36 23.11
N MET A 114 0.09 -8.59 21.80
CA MET A 114 -0.56 -9.76 21.18
C MET A 114 0.01 -11.07 21.79
N PRO A 115 -0.83 -11.96 22.36
CA PRO A 115 -0.35 -13.16 23.06
C PRO A 115 0.53 -14.04 22.16
N ALA A 116 1.62 -14.58 22.72
CA ALA A 116 2.60 -15.36 21.97
C ALA A 116 1.99 -16.51 21.14
N LYS A 117 0.92 -17.15 21.63
CA LYS A 117 0.20 -18.21 20.91
C LYS A 117 -0.46 -17.77 19.59
N PHE A 118 -0.67 -16.47 19.39
CA PHE A 118 -1.25 -15.89 18.18
C PHE A 118 -0.20 -15.25 17.28
N THR A 119 1.09 -15.35 17.63
CA THR A 119 2.16 -14.70 16.89
C THR A 119 3.28 -15.68 16.60
N VAL A 120 3.74 -15.71 15.37
CA VAL A 120 5.00 -16.36 15.02
C VAL A 120 6.08 -15.28 15.13
N PRO A 121 7.12 -15.45 15.95
CA PRO A 121 8.24 -14.50 15.96
C PRO A 121 8.96 -14.53 14.61
N THR A 122 9.42 -13.37 14.14
CA THR A 122 10.40 -13.32 13.06
C THR A 122 11.69 -13.98 13.55
N ASP A 123 12.22 -14.90 12.74
CA ASP A 123 13.46 -15.61 13.02
C ASP A 123 14.28 -15.73 11.74
N VAL A 124 15.35 -14.94 11.70
CA VAL A 124 16.31 -14.89 10.59
C VAL A 124 17.02 -16.22 10.39
N THR A 125 17.30 -16.95 11.48
CA THR A 125 18.09 -18.18 11.44
C THR A 125 17.32 -19.34 10.79
N THR A 126 16.01 -19.39 11.03
CA THR A 126 15.10 -20.36 10.41
C THR A 126 14.46 -19.83 9.12
N GLY A 127 14.72 -18.57 8.75
CA GLY A 127 14.20 -17.94 7.54
C GLY A 127 12.72 -17.55 7.63
N VAL A 128 12.19 -17.39 8.83
CA VAL A 128 10.79 -17.01 9.08
C VAL A 128 10.64 -15.51 9.22
N LEU A 129 9.80 -14.90 8.40
CA LEU A 129 9.44 -13.48 8.48
C LEU A 129 7.97 -13.31 8.83
N SER A 130 7.69 -12.55 9.88
CA SER A 130 6.33 -12.12 10.21
C SER A 130 6.08 -10.71 9.70
N LEU A 131 4.95 -10.55 9.02
CA LEU A 131 4.49 -9.29 8.44
C LEU A 131 3.12 -8.94 9.00
N GLU A 132 2.99 -7.71 9.50
CA GLU A 132 1.70 -7.07 9.71
C GLU A 132 1.28 -6.43 8.39
N VAL A 133 0.06 -6.71 7.95
CA VAL A 133 -0.50 -6.15 6.72
C VAL A 133 -1.80 -5.42 7.06
N GLY A 134 -1.86 -4.16 6.66
CA GLY A 134 -3.02 -3.30 6.78
C GLY A 134 -3.57 -2.94 5.41
N TYR A 135 -4.85 -2.61 5.35
CA TYR A 135 -5.47 -2.08 4.15
C TYR A 135 -6.55 -1.07 4.51
N ARG A 136 -6.84 -0.16 3.58
CA ARG A 136 -7.88 0.84 3.72
C ARG A 136 -8.40 1.19 2.34
N PHE A 137 -9.72 1.19 2.16
CA PHE A 137 -10.36 1.49 0.87
C PHE A 137 -11.47 2.50 1.07
N LEU A 138 -11.67 3.36 0.07
CA LEU A 138 -12.81 4.29 0.01
C LEU A 138 -14.11 3.50 0.15
N GLY A 139 -15.04 4.03 0.95
CA GLY A 139 -16.33 3.36 1.19
C GLY A 139 -17.08 3.03 -0.10
N SER A 140 -17.00 3.91 -1.11
CA SER A 140 -17.63 3.73 -2.41
C SER A 140 -17.15 2.52 -3.21
N GLU A 141 -16.01 1.93 -2.83
CA GLU A 141 -15.37 0.83 -3.56
C GLU A 141 -15.45 -0.51 -2.80
N TRP A 142 -16.10 -0.53 -1.64
CA TRP A 142 -16.30 -1.75 -0.84
C TRP A 142 -17.18 -2.76 -1.61
N GLY A 143 -16.91 -4.05 -1.42
CA GLY A 143 -17.63 -5.13 -2.13
C GLY A 143 -17.10 -5.44 -3.54
N SER A 144 -16.21 -4.62 -4.11
CA SER A 144 -15.64 -4.84 -5.45
C SER A 144 -14.52 -5.90 -5.52
N GLY A 145 -14.11 -6.43 -4.37
CA GLY A 145 -13.00 -7.38 -4.25
C GLY A 145 -11.60 -6.77 -4.41
N PHE A 146 -11.49 -5.43 -4.44
CA PHE A 146 -10.20 -4.75 -4.66
C PHE A 146 -9.19 -4.95 -3.53
N ALA A 147 -9.64 -5.04 -2.28
CA ALA A 147 -8.76 -5.36 -1.16
C ALA A 147 -8.07 -6.72 -1.35
N THR A 148 -8.83 -7.74 -1.75
CA THR A 148 -8.32 -9.08 -1.99
C THR A 148 -7.30 -9.10 -3.13
N GLU A 149 -7.63 -8.47 -4.27
CA GLU A 149 -6.73 -8.40 -5.43
C GLU A 149 -5.44 -7.62 -5.11
N ALA A 150 -5.56 -6.48 -4.43
CA ALA A 150 -4.42 -5.65 -4.06
C ALA A 150 -3.49 -6.37 -3.05
N LEU A 151 -4.05 -6.99 -2.01
CA LEU A 151 -3.27 -7.75 -1.02
C LEU A 151 -2.54 -8.92 -1.68
N ALA A 152 -3.22 -9.66 -2.56
CA ALA A 152 -2.58 -10.75 -3.30
C ALA A 152 -1.41 -10.26 -4.15
N ALA A 153 -1.56 -9.10 -4.82
CA ALA A 153 -0.50 -8.50 -5.61
C ALA A 153 0.71 -8.08 -4.75
N VAL A 154 0.47 -7.40 -3.62
CA VAL A 154 1.55 -7.00 -2.69
C VAL A 154 2.28 -8.22 -2.15
N LEU A 155 1.55 -9.24 -1.65
CA LEU A 155 2.17 -10.46 -1.13
C LEU A 155 2.95 -11.23 -2.22
N ALA A 156 2.45 -11.25 -3.45
CA ALA A 156 3.15 -11.85 -4.58
C ALA A 156 4.43 -11.08 -4.94
N GLY A 157 4.38 -9.74 -4.97
CA GLY A 157 5.53 -8.86 -5.23
C GLY A 157 6.59 -8.94 -4.14
N LEU A 158 6.18 -9.00 -2.87
CA LEU A 158 7.07 -9.26 -1.75
C LEU A 158 7.79 -10.61 -1.90
N LYS A 159 7.04 -11.64 -2.27
CA LYS A 159 7.56 -13.00 -2.48
C LYS A 159 8.52 -13.11 -3.67
N SER A 160 8.33 -12.31 -4.72
CA SER A 160 9.25 -12.28 -5.86
C SER A 160 10.48 -11.40 -5.62
N SER A 161 10.45 -10.52 -4.62
CA SER A 161 11.56 -9.62 -4.33
C SER A 161 12.75 -10.34 -3.70
N LYS A 162 13.82 -10.52 -4.49
CA LYS A 162 15.04 -11.21 -4.05
C LYS A 162 15.88 -10.42 -3.05
N THR A 163 15.86 -9.10 -3.16
CA THR A 163 16.74 -8.20 -2.39
C THR A 163 16.01 -7.57 -1.22
N TYR A 164 14.74 -7.19 -1.39
CA TYR A 164 14.02 -6.43 -0.38
C TYR A 164 13.75 -7.24 0.89
N LEU A 165 13.39 -8.53 0.77
CA LEU A 165 13.17 -9.41 1.92
C LEU A 165 14.40 -10.23 2.30
N SER A 166 15.59 -9.91 1.79
CA SER A 166 16.81 -10.61 2.21
C SER A 166 17.03 -10.39 3.72
N PRO A 167 17.40 -11.42 4.49
CA PRO A 167 17.87 -12.75 4.09
C PRO A 167 16.78 -13.84 4.01
N PHE A 168 15.50 -13.47 4.16
CA PHE A 168 14.41 -14.43 4.20
C PHE A 168 14.19 -15.08 2.84
N LYS A 169 13.94 -16.40 2.86
CA LYS A 169 13.65 -17.19 1.67
C LYS A 169 12.25 -17.74 1.76
N LYS A 170 11.63 -17.90 0.60
CA LYS A 170 10.36 -18.59 0.46
C LYS A 170 10.52 -20.04 0.96
N LEU A 171 9.64 -20.47 1.87
CA LEU A 171 9.40 -21.89 2.19
C LEU A 171 8.70 -22.60 1.03
#